data_AF-A0A2G1BXN7-F1
#
_entry.id   AF-A0A2G1BXN7-F1
#
_cell.length_a   1.000
_cell.length_b   1.000
_cell.length_c   1.000
_cell.angle_alpha   90.00
_cell.angle_beta   90.00
_cell.angle_gamma   90.00
#
_symmetry.space_group_name_H-M   'P 1'
#
loop_
_entity.id
_entity.type
_entity.pdbx_description
1 polymer ?
#
loop_
_entity_poly.entity_id
_entity_poly.type
_entity_poly.pdbx_seq_one_letter_code
_entity_poly.pdbx_strand_id
1 'polypeptide(L)'
;MATNLAKPSNGALTKEVGEANMISPTNGMYNTLCQSLNLSDKSFQMIQGVLPVQNLAQELYNYFDGIPPKSVGVLYEGNPLNNLSGNYATMLSKTEDTNTFLYKIAMSNYTNSNNWIGGNMGTNPIYTPSLEELKTLVDVKGSTADIHFDSSTSNDNIENSWAQSNGSSGVGFWGKKSNSVSKSLNEKASASRITVDMHFHKYAFLPVRAGGWFFSGYFTDMYKNPDQFQSKEDWNNLFGPSGTLQRVNNQALLVSGYTIEVKSWATYSQSDYEEIQKSTETNVWPFYTSGSSSKATSSYKFNDDKSISVRITSEKGNLQILGMGVIPTDRAVTGGSDNHILKAPSRLI
;
A
#
# COMPACT_ATOMS: atom_id res chain seq x y z
N MET A 1 -1.41 43.21 -13.02
CA MET A 1 -2.73 42.74 -12.56
C MET A 1 -2.54 41.37 -11.95
N ALA A 2 -2.58 41.28 -10.62
CA ALA A 2 -2.41 40.03 -9.89
C ALA A 2 -3.75 39.29 -9.86
N THR A 3 -3.78 38.08 -10.39
CA THR A 3 -4.93 37.18 -10.34
C THR A 3 -5.04 36.61 -8.93
N ASN A 4 -6.06 37.05 -8.20
CA ASN A 4 -6.41 36.52 -6.89
C ASN A 4 -6.80 35.04 -7.02
N LEU A 5 -5.97 34.16 -6.48
CA LEU A 5 -6.34 32.77 -6.20
C LEU A 5 -7.44 32.78 -5.13
N ALA A 6 -8.55 32.09 -5.40
CA ALA A 6 -9.65 31.94 -4.46
C ALA A 6 -9.15 31.32 -3.14
N LYS A 7 -9.57 31.89 -2.01
CA LYS A 7 -9.34 31.32 -0.68
C LYS A 7 -9.98 29.92 -0.62
N PRO A 8 -9.26 28.89 -0.12
CA PRO A 8 -9.88 27.62 0.21
C PRO A 8 -11.00 27.84 1.22
N SER A 9 -12.21 27.35 0.93
CA SER A 9 -13.35 27.42 1.83
C SER A 9 -13.19 26.43 2.97
N ASN A 10 -13.32 26.94 4.19
CA ASN A 10 -13.24 26.21 5.46
C ASN A 10 -14.22 25.02 5.51
N GLY A 11 -13.68 23.81 5.40
CA GLY A 11 -14.24 22.64 6.07
C GLY A 11 -13.68 22.59 7.48
N ALA A 12 -14.22 23.39 8.41
CA ALA A 12 -13.93 23.19 9.82
C ALA A 12 -14.55 21.84 10.21
N LEU A 13 -13.69 20.84 10.45
CA LEU A 13 -14.09 19.58 11.05
C LEU A 13 -14.74 19.88 12.41
N THR A 14 -16.04 19.68 12.52
CA THR A 14 -16.72 19.57 13.81
C THR A 14 -16.19 18.31 14.48
N LYS A 15 -15.15 18.47 15.32
CA LYS A 15 -14.58 17.41 16.14
C LYS A 15 -15.67 16.90 17.10
N GLU A 16 -16.08 15.65 16.96
CA GLU A 16 -16.52 14.92 18.15
C GLU A 16 -15.28 14.69 19.02
N VAL A 17 -15.32 15.26 20.21
CA VAL A 17 -14.28 15.10 21.23
C VAL A 17 -14.42 13.68 21.79
N GLY A 18 -13.46 12.79 21.53
CA GLY A 18 -13.40 11.52 22.26
C GLY A 18 -12.85 10.28 21.55
N GLU A 19 -12.58 10.31 20.23
CA GLU A 19 -11.98 9.15 19.56
C GLU A 19 -10.61 9.49 18.94
N ALA A 20 -9.58 8.69 19.28
CA ALA A 20 -8.31 8.69 18.56
C ALA A 20 -8.57 8.29 17.10
N ASN A 21 -8.76 9.28 16.23
CA ASN A 21 -9.03 9.04 14.83
C ASN A 21 -7.97 9.65 13.93
N MET A 22 -7.17 8.78 13.32
CA MET A 22 -6.11 9.14 12.38
C MET A 22 -6.60 9.30 10.93
N ILE A 23 -7.92 9.31 10.67
CA ILE A 23 -8.47 9.42 9.31
C ILE A 23 -7.99 10.68 8.57
N SER A 24 -8.20 11.87 9.13
CA SER A 24 -7.82 13.12 8.44
C SER A 24 -6.30 13.22 8.21
N PRO A 25 -5.43 12.97 9.21
CA PRO A 25 -3.99 12.88 8.97
C PRO A 25 -3.60 11.81 7.93
N THR A 26 -4.26 10.66 7.93
CA THR A 26 -4.10 9.59 6.92
C THR A 26 -4.39 10.05 5.52
N ASN A 27 -5.54 10.67 5.31
CA ASN A 27 -5.93 11.14 4.00
C ASN A 27 -4.99 12.26 3.53
N GLY A 28 -4.62 13.18 4.43
CA GLY A 28 -3.68 14.26 4.14
C GLY A 28 -2.29 13.76 3.78
N MET A 29 -1.80 12.74 4.49
CA MET A 29 -0.52 12.10 4.22
C MET A 29 -0.52 11.37 2.87
N TYR A 30 -1.60 10.65 2.56
CA TYR A 30 -1.79 10.00 1.26
C TYR A 30 -1.73 11.01 0.10
N ASN A 31 -2.46 12.13 0.22
CA ASN A 31 -2.46 13.19 -0.78
C ASN A 31 -1.08 13.84 -0.92
N THR A 32 -0.40 14.06 0.21
CA THR A 32 0.97 14.63 0.22
C THR A 32 1.95 13.70 -0.50
N LEU A 33 1.92 12.40 -0.22
CA LEU A 33 2.72 11.41 -0.94
C LEU A 33 2.43 11.40 -2.44
N CYS A 34 1.14 11.40 -2.82
CA CYS A 34 0.77 11.42 -4.24
C CYS A 34 1.30 12.66 -4.94
N GLN A 35 1.16 13.84 -4.32
CA GLN A 35 1.64 15.09 -4.87
C GLN A 35 3.17 15.15 -4.96
N SER A 36 3.87 14.85 -3.86
CA SER A 36 5.34 14.96 -3.79
C SER A 36 6.06 13.96 -4.69
N LEU A 37 5.46 12.80 -4.93
CA LEU A 37 6.05 11.74 -5.77
C LEU A 37 5.46 11.69 -7.18
N ASN A 38 4.55 12.62 -7.53
CA ASN A 38 3.83 12.66 -8.80
C ASN A 38 3.11 11.33 -9.14
N LEU A 39 2.43 10.76 -8.15
CA LEU A 39 1.62 9.55 -8.28
C LEU A 39 0.16 9.93 -8.58
N SER A 40 -0.55 9.07 -9.31
CA SER A 40 -1.98 9.28 -9.55
C SER A 40 -2.82 8.78 -8.38
N ASP A 41 -3.60 9.67 -7.79
CA ASP A 41 -4.58 9.37 -6.75
C ASP A 41 -5.72 8.45 -7.23
N LYS A 42 -5.81 8.17 -8.54
CA LYS A 42 -6.79 7.25 -9.16
C LYS A 42 -6.29 5.82 -9.27
N SER A 43 -4.98 5.59 -9.06
CA SER A 43 -4.35 4.31 -9.30
C SER A 43 -3.20 3.99 -8.32
N PHE A 44 -3.18 4.56 -7.13
CA PHE A 44 -2.13 4.34 -6.13
C PHE A 44 -2.68 3.95 -4.76
N GLN A 45 -2.36 2.77 -4.23
CA GLN A 45 -2.62 2.40 -2.84
C GLN A 45 -1.40 2.73 -1.99
N MET A 46 -1.58 3.47 -0.90
CA MET A 46 -0.54 3.52 0.14
C MET A 46 -0.62 2.25 0.99
N ILE A 47 0.52 1.61 1.24
CA ILE A 47 0.61 0.55 2.25
C ILE A 47 0.75 1.23 3.60
N GLN A 48 -0.28 1.11 4.43
CA GLN A 48 -0.19 1.46 5.84
C GLN A 48 0.37 0.29 6.63
N GLY A 49 0.99 0.55 7.77
CA GLY A 49 1.06 -0.51 8.79
C GLY A 49 2.25 -1.42 8.75
N VAL A 50 3.07 -1.38 7.71
CA VAL A 50 4.35 -2.07 7.71
C VAL A 50 5.27 -1.32 6.74
N LEU A 51 6.52 -1.06 7.16
CA LEU A 51 7.67 -0.91 6.27
C LEU A 51 8.39 -2.27 6.28
N PRO A 52 7.80 -3.33 5.70
CA PRO A 52 8.42 -4.63 5.76
C PRO A 52 9.47 -4.61 4.68
N VAL A 53 10.72 -4.81 5.11
CA VAL A 53 11.75 -5.06 4.13
C VAL A 53 12.53 -6.28 4.32
N GLN A 54 12.83 -6.75 3.14
CA GLN A 54 12.98 -8.10 2.78
C GLN A 54 14.39 -8.33 2.36
N ASN A 55 14.99 -9.33 2.99
CA ASN A 55 16.05 -10.06 2.35
C ASN A 55 15.47 -11.16 1.43
N LEU A 56 14.16 -11.44 1.49
CA LEU A 56 13.51 -12.57 0.80
C LEU A 56 12.45 -12.10 -0.20
N ALA A 57 12.50 -12.64 -1.42
CA ALA A 57 11.56 -12.26 -2.48
C ALA A 57 10.08 -12.51 -2.11
N GLN A 58 9.82 -13.58 -1.33
CA GLN A 58 8.47 -14.00 -0.94
C GLN A 58 7.66 -12.90 -0.28
N GLU A 59 8.20 -12.28 0.76
CA GLU A 59 7.44 -11.33 1.55
C GLU A 59 7.17 -10.03 0.75
N LEU A 60 7.95 -9.72 -0.29
CA LEU A 60 7.63 -8.66 -1.26
C LEU A 60 6.54 -9.12 -2.24
N TYR A 61 6.65 -10.34 -2.75
CA TYR A 61 5.69 -10.91 -3.70
C TYR A 61 4.30 -11.10 -3.09
N ASN A 62 4.19 -11.32 -1.79
CA ASN A 62 2.89 -11.38 -1.14
C ASN A 62 2.13 -10.04 -1.22
N TYR A 63 2.84 -8.90 -1.20
CA TYR A 63 2.23 -7.60 -1.49
C TYR A 63 1.81 -7.50 -2.94
N PHE A 64 2.63 -7.99 -3.87
CA PHE A 64 2.28 -7.96 -5.30
C PHE A 64 1.04 -8.79 -5.59
N ASP A 65 0.93 -9.95 -4.93
CA ASP A 65 -0.19 -10.88 -5.07
C ASP A 65 -1.46 -10.43 -4.36
N GLY A 66 -1.34 -9.68 -3.28
CA GLY A 66 -2.51 -9.17 -2.58
C GLY A 66 -3.35 -8.21 -3.43
N ILE A 67 -4.67 -8.35 -3.46
CA ILE A 67 -5.52 -7.32 -4.08
C ILE A 67 -5.68 -6.16 -3.08
N PRO A 68 -5.24 -4.93 -3.42
CA PRO A 68 -5.27 -3.86 -2.45
C PRO A 68 -6.69 -3.46 -2.05
N PRO A 69 -6.94 -3.18 -0.75
CA PRO A 69 -8.26 -2.74 -0.30
C PRO A 69 -8.55 -1.34 -0.86
N LYS A 70 -9.83 -1.05 -1.11
CA LYS A 70 -10.30 0.30 -1.41
C LYS A 70 -10.39 1.14 -0.13
N SER A 71 -9.24 1.38 0.51
CA SER A 71 -9.14 2.27 1.66
C SER A 71 -7.71 2.73 1.88
N VAL A 72 -7.50 4.03 2.09
CA VAL A 72 -6.23 4.49 2.63
C VAL A 72 -6.04 4.10 4.08
N GLY A 73 -7.10 3.90 4.87
CA GLY A 73 -7.04 3.72 6.33
C GLY A 73 -7.10 2.27 6.82
N VAL A 74 -7.20 1.32 5.90
CA VAL A 74 -7.10 -0.11 6.20
C VAL A 74 -5.66 -0.57 6.02
N LEU A 75 -5.12 -1.30 7.00
CA LEU A 75 -3.80 -1.89 6.88
C LEU A 75 -3.77 -2.87 5.71
N TYR A 76 -2.88 -2.59 4.75
CA TYR A 76 -2.63 -3.50 3.66
C TYR A 76 -1.44 -4.36 4.07
N GLU A 77 -1.73 -5.58 4.48
CA GLU A 77 -0.73 -6.51 5.02
C GLU A 77 -0.20 -7.42 3.91
N GLY A 78 1.04 -7.89 4.06
CA GLY A 78 1.71 -8.78 3.11
C GLY A 78 1.20 -10.22 3.12
N ASN A 79 -0.09 -10.44 3.42
CA ASN A 79 -0.81 -11.70 3.23
C ASN A 79 -2.34 -11.48 3.33
N PRO A 80 -2.95 -10.77 2.38
CA PRO A 80 -4.38 -10.50 2.45
C PRO A 80 -5.19 -11.75 2.11
N LEU A 81 -6.40 -11.84 2.70
CA LEU A 81 -7.40 -12.87 2.36
C LEU A 81 -7.77 -12.88 0.87
N ASN A 82 -7.67 -11.71 0.22
CA ASN A 82 -7.95 -11.55 -1.21
C ASN A 82 -6.63 -11.38 -1.98
N ASN A 83 -6.26 -12.36 -2.79
CA ASN A 83 -5.02 -12.35 -3.57
C ASN A 83 -5.24 -12.86 -5.01
N LEU A 84 -4.40 -12.42 -5.94
CA LEU A 84 -4.55 -12.72 -7.37
C LEU A 84 -4.38 -14.22 -7.64
N SER A 85 -3.38 -14.86 -7.03
CA SER A 85 -3.13 -16.29 -7.21
C SER A 85 -4.31 -17.17 -6.78
N GLY A 86 -4.92 -16.89 -5.61
CA GLY A 86 -6.09 -17.60 -5.11
C GLY A 86 -7.33 -17.35 -5.97
N ASN A 87 -7.56 -16.11 -6.42
CA ASN A 87 -8.65 -15.84 -7.36
C ASN A 87 -8.45 -16.53 -8.72
N TYR A 88 -7.21 -16.60 -9.19
CA TYR A 88 -6.85 -17.32 -10.41
C TYR A 88 -7.08 -18.83 -10.26
N ALA A 89 -6.79 -19.39 -9.09
CA ALA A 89 -7.12 -20.77 -8.74
C ALA A 89 -8.65 -21.00 -8.79
N THR A 90 -9.43 -20.11 -8.18
CA THR A 90 -10.90 -20.15 -8.24
C THR A 90 -11.37 -20.14 -9.69
N MET A 91 -10.85 -19.23 -10.51
CA MET A 91 -11.18 -19.15 -11.94
C MET A 91 -10.85 -20.46 -12.69
N LEU A 92 -9.72 -21.11 -12.42
CA LEU A 92 -9.37 -22.42 -13.00
C LEU A 92 -10.28 -23.56 -12.50
N SER A 93 -10.73 -23.51 -11.25
CA SER A 93 -11.61 -24.54 -10.68
C SER A 93 -13.06 -24.43 -11.17
N LYS A 94 -13.45 -23.24 -11.64
CA LYS A 94 -14.81 -22.89 -12.06
C LYS A 94 -15.00 -22.82 -13.57
N THR A 95 -13.98 -23.17 -14.35
CA THR A 95 -14.10 -23.30 -15.80
C THR A 95 -15.10 -24.40 -16.16
N GLU A 96 -15.98 -24.12 -17.11
CA GLU A 96 -16.93 -25.08 -17.66
C GLU A 96 -16.22 -26.07 -18.61
N ASP A 97 -15.55 -25.55 -19.66
CA ASP A 97 -14.78 -26.38 -20.60
C ASP A 97 -13.28 -26.39 -20.30
N THR A 98 -12.81 -27.47 -19.70
CA THR A 98 -11.41 -27.71 -19.36
C THR A 98 -10.59 -28.30 -20.52
N ASN A 99 -11.19 -28.53 -21.69
CA ASN A 99 -10.48 -29.07 -22.86
C ASN A 99 -9.88 -28.00 -23.76
N THR A 100 -10.19 -26.72 -23.52
CA THR A 100 -9.69 -25.61 -24.32
C THR A 100 -8.17 -25.46 -24.27
N PHE A 101 -7.58 -24.91 -25.33
CA PHE A 101 -6.15 -24.65 -25.41
C PHE A 101 -5.68 -23.67 -24.32
N LEU A 102 -6.44 -22.60 -24.09
CA LEU A 102 -6.10 -21.58 -23.09
C LEU A 102 -6.14 -22.14 -21.67
N TYR A 103 -7.14 -22.95 -21.33
CA TYR A 103 -7.21 -23.63 -20.04
C TYR A 103 -6.02 -24.54 -19.80
N LYS A 104 -5.65 -25.37 -20.79
CA LYS A 104 -4.52 -26.31 -20.66
C LYS A 104 -3.20 -25.60 -20.39
N ILE A 105 -2.94 -24.47 -21.05
CA ILE A 105 -1.76 -23.63 -20.75
C ILE A 105 -1.87 -23.06 -19.35
N ALA A 106 -3.00 -22.44 -19.01
CA ALA A 106 -3.21 -21.80 -17.72
C ALA A 106 -3.04 -22.79 -16.54
N MET A 107 -3.62 -23.97 -16.66
CA MET A 107 -3.51 -25.04 -15.65
C MET A 107 -2.09 -25.59 -15.57
N SER A 108 -1.42 -25.84 -16.72
CA SER A 108 -0.03 -26.30 -16.73
C SER A 108 0.91 -25.28 -16.09
N ASN A 109 0.69 -23.99 -16.33
CA ASN A 109 1.47 -22.91 -15.75
C ASN A 109 1.24 -22.81 -14.25
N TYR A 110 -0.03 -22.84 -13.82
CA TYR A 110 -0.40 -22.72 -12.42
C TYR A 110 0.13 -23.91 -11.59
N THR A 111 0.07 -25.13 -12.12
CA THR A 111 0.51 -26.35 -11.42
C THR A 111 2.01 -26.61 -11.47
N ASN A 112 2.77 -25.84 -12.26
CA ASN A 112 4.23 -25.97 -12.35
C ASN A 112 4.89 -25.43 -11.07
N SER A 113 5.50 -26.32 -10.29
CA SER A 113 6.18 -25.99 -9.02
C SER A 113 7.29 -24.94 -9.17
N ASN A 114 7.91 -24.82 -10.35
CA ASN A 114 8.95 -23.81 -10.60
C ASN A 114 8.43 -22.36 -10.59
N ASN A 115 7.11 -22.15 -10.63
CA ASN A 115 6.49 -20.83 -10.57
C ASN A 115 6.14 -20.37 -9.14
N TRP A 116 6.50 -21.16 -8.13
CA TRP A 116 6.18 -20.93 -6.72
C TRP A 116 7.45 -20.97 -5.86
N ILE A 117 7.60 -20.03 -4.93
CA ILE A 117 8.74 -20.06 -4.01
C ILE A 117 8.61 -21.29 -3.10
N GLY A 118 9.64 -22.14 -3.12
CA GLY A 118 9.66 -23.40 -2.37
C GLY A 118 8.83 -24.52 -3.02
N GLY A 119 8.29 -24.31 -4.22
CA GLY A 119 7.59 -25.35 -4.99
C GLY A 119 6.14 -25.63 -4.58
N ASN A 120 5.61 -24.92 -3.58
CA ASN A 120 4.25 -25.12 -3.09
C ASN A 120 3.23 -24.37 -3.95
N MET A 121 2.53 -25.09 -4.82
CA MET A 121 1.48 -24.54 -5.69
C MET A 121 0.45 -23.72 -4.92
N GLY A 122 0.06 -22.56 -5.46
CA GLY A 122 -0.91 -21.65 -4.83
C GLY A 122 -0.35 -20.89 -3.63
N THR A 123 0.92 -21.08 -3.28
CA THR A 123 1.56 -20.44 -2.12
C THR A 123 2.83 -19.71 -2.58
N ASN A 124 2.96 -18.43 -2.25
CA ASN A 124 4.13 -17.61 -2.59
C ASN A 124 4.46 -17.57 -4.09
N PRO A 125 3.53 -17.07 -4.93
CA PRO A 125 3.74 -16.92 -6.36
C PRO A 125 5.01 -16.13 -6.70
N ILE A 126 5.73 -16.55 -7.74
CA ILE A 126 6.85 -15.78 -8.27
C ILE A 126 6.35 -14.60 -9.10
N TYR A 127 6.97 -13.44 -8.92
CA TYR A 127 6.73 -12.22 -9.68
C TYR A 127 7.99 -11.76 -10.42
N THR A 128 7.81 -10.93 -11.44
CA THR A 128 8.88 -10.25 -12.15
C THR A 128 8.72 -8.73 -12.06
N PRO A 129 9.81 -7.95 -12.00
CA PRO A 129 11.21 -8.38 -11.90
C PRO A 129 11.54 -9.12 -10.58
N SER A 130 12.66 -9.84 -10.56
CA SER A 130 13.18 -10.47 -9.35
C SER A 130 13.52 -9.43 -8.27
N LEU A 131 13.63 -9.85 -7.00
CA LEU A 131 14.03 -8.94 -5.90
C LEU A 131 15.36 -8.22 -6.20
N GLU A 132 16.36 -8.93 -6.72
CA GLU A 132 17.67 -8.35 -7.05
C GLU A 132 17.61 -7.37 -8.23
N GLU A 133 16.76 -7.67 -9.23
CA GLU A 133 16.50 -6.73 -10.32
C GLU A 133 15.77 -5.48 -9.83
N LEU A 134 14.80 -5.61 -8.91
CA LEU A 134 14.11 -4.47 -8.32
C LEU A 134 15.06 -3.59 -7.51
N LYS A 135 15.95 -4.18 -6.70
CA LYS A 135 17.01 -3.44 -5.99
C LYS A 135 17.86 -2.64 -6.98
N THR A 136 18.36 -3.31 -8.02
CA THR A 136 19.16 -2.69 -9.07
C THR A 136 18.41 -1.57 -9.79
N LEU A 137 17.13 -1.77 -10.11
CA LEU A 137 16.31 -0.78 -10.80
C LEU A 137 16.06 0.45 -9.93
N VAL A 138 15.81 0.30 -8.62
CA VAL A 138 15.67 1.44 -7.70
C VAL A 138 16.99 2.19 -7.56
N ASP A 139 18.11 1.49 -7.45
CA ASP A 139 19.41 2.14 -7.28
C ASP A 139 19.83 2.91 -8.55
N VAL A 140 19.62 2.32 -9.73
CA VAL A 140 20.03 2.91 -11.02
C VAL A 140 19.03 3.93 -11.56
N LYS A 141 17.73 3.67 -11.46
CA LYS A 141 16.67 4.52 -12.05
C LYS A 141 15.94 5.38 -11.03
N GLY A 142 16.15 5.15 -9.74
CA GLY A 142 15.42 5.86 -8.70
C GLY A 142 15.82 7.31 -8.54
N SER A 143 14.85 8.10 -8.08
CA SER A 143 14.99 9.51 -7.75
C SER A 143 15.12 9.72 -6.25
N THR A 144 15.57 10.89 -5.84
CA THR A 144 15.53 11.34 -4.44
C THR A 144 14.25 12.18 -4.25
N ALA A 145 13.67 12.16 -3.05
CA ALA A 145 12.55 13.02 -2.71
C ALA A 145 12.66 13.51 -1.27
N ASP A 146 12.29 14.77 -1.07
CA ASP A 146 12.02 15.38 0.22
C ASP A 146 10.51 15.67 0.30
N ILE A 147 9.88 15.22 1.37
CA ILE A 147 8.43 15.24 1.51
C ILE A 147 8.10 15.81 2.88
N HIS A 148 7.26 16.82 2.91
CA HIS A 148 6.80 17.45 4.14
C HIS A 148 5.29 17.36 4.23
N PHE A 149 4.81 16.74 5.29
CA PHE A 149 3.40 16.69 5.66
C PHE A 149 3.18 17.42 6.98
N ASP A 150 2.10 18.19 7.03
CA ASP A 150 1.61 18.88 8.22
C ASP A 150 0.09 18.75 8.29
N SER A 151 -0.39 18.07 9.33
CA SER A 151 -1.81 17.79 9.51
C SER A 151 -2.66 19.06 9.72
N SER A 152 -2.04 20.20 10.02
CA SER A 152 -2.76 21.48 10.17
C SER A 152 -3.05 22.19 8.85
N THR A 153 -2.33 21.83 7.77
CA THR A 153 -2.46 22.47 6.45
C THR A 153 -2.70 21.50 5.30
N SER A 154 -2.58 20.19 5.53
CA SER A 154 -2.75 19.18 4.49
C SER A 154 -4.18 19.13 3.94
N ASN A 155 -4.33 18.88 2.64
CA ASN A 155 -5.62 18.53 2.04
C ASN A 155 -5.94 17.06 2.33
N ASP A 156 -7.00 16.80 3.08
CA ASP A 156 -7.47 15.46 3.45
C ASP A 156 -8.67 14.97 2.61
N ASN A 157 -9.07 15.73 1.59
CA ASN A 157 -10.13 15.30 0.68
C ASN A 157 -9.60 14.23 -0.28
N ILE A 158 -10.20 13.06 -0.22
CA ILE A 158 -9.89 11.91 -1.07
C ILE A 158 -11.14 11.27 -1.69
N GLU A 159 -12.28 11.97 -1.71
CA GLU A 159 -13.57 11.45 -2.21
C GLU A 159 -13.47 10.92 -3.64
N ASN A 160 -12.67 11.63 -4.46
CA ASN A 160 -12.43 11.28 -5.84
C ASN A 160 -11.20 10.38 -6.03
N SER A 161 -10.40 10.14 -4.99
CA SER A 161 -9.30 9.17 -5.08
C SER A 161 -9.89 7.77 -5.21
N TRP A 162 -9.13 6.85 -5.78
CA TRP A 162 -9.61 5.47 -5.81
C TRP A 162 -9.56 4.82 -4.43
N ALA A 163 -8.50 5.12 -3.66
CA ALA A 163 -8.26 4.48 -2.37
C ALA A 163 -9.40 4.81 -1.41
N GLN A 164 -9.98 6.02 -1.45
CA GLN A 164 -11.03 6.46 -0.52
C GLN A 164 -10.62 6.25 0.95
N SER A 165 -11.50 6.51 1.91
CA SER A 165 -11.28 6.14 3.31
C SER A 165 -12.59 5.59 3.86
N ASN A 166 -12.53 4.35 4.32
CA ASN A 166 -13.68 3.64 4.91
C ASN A 166 -13.48 3.32 6.40
N GLY A 167 -12.62 4.09 7.08
CA GLY A 167 -12.29 3.90 8.49
C GLY A 167 -10.79 3.86 8.74
N SER A 168 -10.39 3.75 10.01
CA SER A 168 -9.01 3.43 10.41
C SER A 168 -9.00 2.02 11.02
N SER A 169 -8.07 1.16 10.61
CA SER A 169 -7.88 -0.25 11.02
C SER A 169 -7.60 -0.46 12.52
N GLY A 170 -8.23 0.28 13.43
CA GLY A 170 -7.88 0.26 14.84
C GLY A 170 -6.49 0.83 15.14
N VAL A 171 -5.93 1.60 14.21
CA VAL A 171 -4.59 2.21 14.30
C VAL A 171 -4.64 3.59 14.96
N GLY A 172 -3.84 3.77 16.01
CA GLY A 172 -3.56 5.03 16.67
C GLY A 172 -2.17 5.55 16.31
N PHE A 173 -1.87 6.78 16.73
CA PHE A 173 -0.58 7.41 16.47
C PHE A 173 0.62 6.64 17.06
N TRP A 174 0.50 6.13 18.28
CA TRP A 174 1.52 5.37 19.02
C TRP A 174 1.34 3.84 18.95
N GLY A 175 0.60 3.32 17.96
CA GLY A 175 0.41 1.88 17.77
C GLY A 175 -1.07 1.49 17.62
N LYS A 176 -1.52 0.43 18.30
CA LYS A 176 -2.94 0.02 18.30
C LYS A 176 -3.77 0.93 19.22
N LYS A 177 -5.00 1.25 18.82
CA LYS A 177 -5.92 2.17 19.54
C LYS A 177 -6.34 1.68 20.93
N SER A 178 -6.41 0.36 21.15
CA SER A 178 -7.06 -0.24 22.31
C SER A 178 -6.06 -0.95 23.24
N ASN A 179 -5.22 -0.19 23.94
CA ASN A 179 -4.64 -0.61 25.21
C ASN A 179 -4.67 0.58 26.20
N SER A 180 -4.82 0.38 27.50
CA SER A 180 -5.16 1.47 28.45
C SER A 180 -4.08 2.55 28.60
N VAL A 181 -2.83 2.15 28.37
CA VAL A 181 -1.60 2.96 28.37
C VAL A 181 -1.50 3.78 27.07
N SER A 182 -1.76 3.15 25.92
CA SER A 182 -1.70 3.77 24.60
C SER A 182 -2.96 4.54 24.26
N LYS A 183 -4.13 4.22 24.82
CA LYS A 183 -5.40 4.83 24.43
C LYS A 183 -5.39 6.34 24.70
N SER A 184 -5.08 6.75 25.93
CA SER A 184 -5.00 8.16 26.31
C SER A 184 -3.90 8.90 25.54
N LEU A 185 -2.73 8.28 25.36
CA LEU A 185 -1.62 8.85 24.60
C LEU A 185 -1.92 8.96 23.10
N ASN A 186 -2.66 8.01 22.54
CA ASN A 186 -3.15 8.03 21.16
C ASN A 186 -4.20 9.12 20.95
N GLU A 187 -5.15 9.27 21.88
CA GLU A 187 -6.15 10.35 21.86
C GLU A 187 -5.46 11.71 21.93
N LYS A 188 -4.49 11.86 22.84
CA LYS A 188 -3.67 13.06 23.01
C LYS A 188 -2.88 13.41 21.75
N ALA A 189 -2.22 12.44 21.14
CA ALA A 189 -1.50 12.64 19.87
C ALA A 189 -2.45 13.01 18.73
N SER A 190 -3.54 12.27 18.56
CA SER A 190 -4.51 12.45 17.45
C SER A 190 -5.23 13.80 17.53
N ALA A 191 -5.37 14.37 18.73
CA ALA A 191 -5.96 15.69 18.93
C ALA A 191 -5.00 16.86 18.60
N SER A 192 -3.70 16.57 18.40
CA SER A 192 -2.64 17.57 18.19
C SER A 192 -2.25 17.72 16.72
N ARG A 193 -1.44 18.75 16.42
CA ARG A 193 -0.76 18.86 15.12
C ARG A 193 0.26 17.73 15.00
N ILE A 194 0.33 17.13 13.83
CA ILE A 194 1.28 16.07 13.48
C ILE A 194 2.04 16.52 12.24
N THR A 195 3.36 16.36 12.28
CA THR A 195 4.21 16.61 11.10
C THR A 195 5.00 15.36 10.75
N VAL A 196 5.24 15.17 9.45
CA VAL A 196 6.08 14.10 8.93
C VAL A 196 7.04 14.71 7.91
N ASP A 197 8.32 14.58 8.16
CA ASP A 197 9.40 14.97 7.25
C ASP A 197 10.10 13.70 6.75
N MET A 198 10.10 13.47 5.44
CA MET A 198 10.75 12.30 4.83
C MET A 198 11.81 12.73 3.84
N HIS A 199 12.93 12.04 3.89
CA HIS A 199 13.97 12.05 2.88
C HIS A 199 14.15 10.63 2.35
N PHE A 200 13.84 10.41 1.07
CA PHE A 200 14.13 9.17 0.37
C PHE A 200 15.45 9.30 -0.37
N HIS A 201 16.41 8.43 -0.06
CA HIS A 201 17.67 8.42 -0.78
C HIS A 201 17.44 8.04 -2.24
N LYS A 202 16.74 6.93 -2.46
CA LYS A 202 16.25 6.48 -3.76
C LYS A 202 14.81 5.98 -3.64
N TYR A 203 13.95 6.36 -4.58
CA TYR A 203 12.64 5.75 -4.77
C TYR A 203 12.36 5.55 -6.26
N ALA A 204 11.59 4.53 -6.60
CA ALA A 204 11.06 4.34 -7.93
C ALA A 204 9.67 3.69 -7.89
N PHE A 205 8.85 4.03 -8.88
CA PHE A 205 7.55 3.40 -9.10
C PHE A 205 7.67 2.43 -10.28
N LEU A 206 7.91 1.15 -9.97
CA LEU A 206 8.34 0.15 -10.94
C LEU A 206 7.22 -0.80 -11.31
N PRO A 207 7.12 -1.26 -12.58
CA PRO A 207 6.17 -2.27 -12.97
C PRO A 207 6.47 -3.61 -12.29
N VAL A 208 5.40 -4.31 -11.88
CA VAL A 208 5.46 -5.67 -11.34
C VAL A 208 4.44 -6.53 -12.05
N ARG A 209 4.79 -7.80 -12.27
CA ARG A 209 4.01 -8.72 -13.09
C ARG A 209 4.01 -10.09 -12.47
N ALA A 210 2.86 -10.74 -12.49
CA ALA A 210 2.76 -12.15 -12.16
C ALA A 210 3.72 -12.96 -13.06
N GLY A 211 4.46 -13.89 -12.46
CA GLY A 211 5.41 -14.74 -13.17
C GLY A 211 4.72 -15.86 -13.96
N GLY A 212 5.46 -16.94 -14.21
CA GLY A 212 5.01 -18.01 -15.10
C GLY A 212 3.76 -18.78 -14.65
N TRP A 213 3.26 -18.59 -13.42
CA TRP A 213 2.03 -19.21 -12.93
C TRP A 213 0.76 -18.57 -13.53
N PHE A 214 0.85 -17.32 -13.97
CA PHE A 214 -0.28 -16.55 -14.48
C PHE A 214 -0.26 -16.51 -16.00
N PHE A 215 -1.38 -16.89 -16.63
CA PHE A 215 -1.55 -16.75 -18.07
C PHE A 215 -2.60 -15.70 -18.40
N SER A 216 -2.14 -14.52 -18.82
CA SER A 216 -2.98 -13.35 -19.10
C SER A 216 -4.01 -13.59 -20.22
N GLY A 217 -3.70 -14.46 -21.18
CA GLY A 217 -4.62 -14.85 -22.25
C GLY A 217 -5.88 -15.53 -21.70
N TYR A 218 -5.70 -16.52 -20.82
CA TYR A 218 -6.81 -17.20 -20.14
C TYR A 218 -7.57 -16.26 -19.21
N PHE A 219 -6.88 -15.44 -18.42
CA PHE A 219 -7.53 -14.43 -17.58
C PHE A 219 -8.41 -13.46 -18.37
N THR A 220 -7.92 -12.99 -19.51
CA THR A 220 -8.65 -12.08 -20.41
C THR A 220 -9.87 -12.78 -21.04
N ASP A 221 -9.72 -14.03 -21.43
CA ASP A 221 -10.80 -14.84 -22.02
C ASP A 221 -11.94 -15.05 -21.02
N MET A 222 -11.60 -15.48 -19.80
CA MET A 222 -12.56 -15.69 -18.71
C MET A 222 -13.25 -14.39 -18.28
N TYR A 223 -12.53 -13.27 -18.27
CA TYR A 223 -13.14 -11.96 -17.99
C TYR A 223 -14.18 -11.59 -19.05
N LYS A 224 -13.85 -11.77 -20.34
CA LYS A 224 -14.70 -11.35 -21.47
C LYS A 224 -15.88 -12.28 -21.74
N ASN A 225 -15.78 -13.55 -21.34
CA ASN A 225 -16.75 -14.59 -21.68
C ASN A 225 -17.30 -15.25 -20.41
N PRO A 226 -18.31 -14.66 -19.75
CA PRO A 226 -18.89 -15.22 -18.52
C PRO A 226 -19.42 -16.65 -18.66
N ASP A 227 -19.86 -17.03 -19.86
CA ASP A 227 -20.39 -18.38 -20.16
C ASP A 227 -19.30 -19.47 -20.12
N GLN A 228 -18.02 -19.10 -20.00
CA GLN A 228 -16.94 -20.06 -19.76
C GLN A 228 -16.85 -20.51 -18.29
N PHE A 229 -17.60 -19.88 -17.39
CA PHE A 229 -17.75 -20.35 -16.01
C PHE A 229 -18.91 -21.34 -15.88
N GLN A 230 -18.78 -22.26 -14.93
CA GLN A 230 -19.84 -23.20 -14.54
C GLN A 230 -21.15 -22.51 -14.15
N SER A 231 -21.05 -21.29 -13.61
CA SER A 231 -22.21 -20.44 -13.36
C SER A 231 -21.87 -18.98 -13.54
N LYS A 232 -22.87 -18.18 -13.93
CA LYS A 232 -22.77 -16.72 -13.96
C LYS A 232 -22.40 -16.13 -12.59
N GLU A 233 -22.80 -16.80 -11.51
CA GLU A 233 -22.49 -16.34 -10.16
C GLU A 233 -21.01 -16.49 -9.81
N ASP A 234 -20.33 -17.53 -10.30
CA ASP A 234 -18.88 -17.67 -10.15
C ASP A 234 -18.14 -16.51 -10.85
N TRP A 235 -18.61 -16.09 -12.03
CA TRP A 235 -18.09 -14.91 -12.70
C TRP A 235 -18.37 -13.63 -11.90
N ASN A 236 -19.59 -13.45 -11.38
CA ASN A 236 -19.95 -12.28 -10.58
C ASN A 236 -19.10 -12.14 -9.31
N ASN A 237 -18.82 -13.26 -8.64
CA ASN A 237 -18.00 -13.28 -7.42
C ASN A 237 -16.55 -12.85 -7.67
N LEU A 238 -16.04 -13.04 -8.88
CA LEU A 238 -14.70 -12.57 -9.26
C LEU A 238 -14.74 -11.17 -9.88
N PHE A 239 -15.57 -10.95 -10.89
CA PHE A 239 -15.51 -9.78 -11.78
C PHE A 239 -16.75 -8.88 -11.74
N GLY A 240 -17.82 -9.28 -11.07
CA GLY A 240 -19.02 -8.45 -10.88
C GLY A 240 -18.75 -7.25 -9.96
N PRO A 241 -19.69 -6.30 -9.80
CA PRO A 241 -19.47 -5.03 -9.09
C PRO A 241 -18.97 -5.14 -7.64
N SER A 242 -19.20 -6.29 -6.99
CA SER A 242 -18.72 -6.61 -5.64
C SER A 242 -17.70 -7.75 -5.63
N GLY A 243 -17.19 -8.13 -6.80
CA GLY A 243 -16.26 -9.22 -6.97
C GLY A 243 -14.86 -8.92 -6.43
N THR A 244 -14.11 -9.98 -6.19
CA THR A 244 -12.77 -9.91 -5.58
C THR A 244 -11.69 -9.37 -6.52
N LEU A 245 -11.91 -9.39 -7.83
CA LEU A 245 -10.98 -8.97 -8.89
C LEU A 245 -11.49 -7.74 -9.64
N GLN A 246 -12.05 -6.75 -8.95
CA GLN A 246 -12.37 -5.46 -9.57
C GLN A 246 -11.13 -4.69 -10.02
N ARG A 247 -9.99 -4.93 -9.37
CA ARG A 247 -8.72 -4.29 -9.66
C ARG A 247 -7.57 -5.25 -9.43
N VAL A 248 -6.44 -4.94 -10.06
CA VAL A 248 -5.19 -5.70 -9.91
C VAL A 248 -4.01 -4.76 -9.73
N ASN A 249 -2.96 -5.29 -9.11
CA ASN A 249 -1.67 -4.61 -9.00
C ASN A 249 -0.91 -4.67 -10.32
N ASN A 250 -0.20 -3.59 -10.63
CA ASN A 250 0.68 -3.55 -11.80
C ASN A 250 2.00 -2.82 -11.57
N GLN A 251 2.13 -2.08 -10.45
CA GLN A 251 3.35 -1.37 -10.09
C GLN A 251 3.57 -1.40 -8.58
N ALA A 252 4.79 -1.16 -8.14
CA ALA A 252 5.15 -1.01 -6.74
C ALA A 252 5.96 0.26 -6.53
N LEU A 253 5.61 1.04 -5.51
CA LEU A 253 6.40 2.16 -5.03
C LEU A 253 7.45 1.61 -4.07
N LEU A 254 8.69 1.60 -4.55
CA LEU A 254 9.83 1.06 -3.82
C LEU A 254 10.80 2.17 -3.41
N VAL A 255 11.40 2.06 -2.24
CA VAL A 255 12.34 3.02 -1.65
C VAL A 255 13.58 2.30 -1.15
N SER A 256 14.76 2.76 -1.51
CA SER A 256 16.06 2.24 -1.06
C SER A 256 16.73 3.31 -0.21
N GLY A 257 16.72 3.10 1.10
CA GLY A 257 17.24 4.02 2.11
C GLY A 257 16.39 5.27 2.34
N TYR A 258 16.15 5.61 3.61
CA TYR A 258 15.38 6.79 3.98
C TYR A 258 15.69 7.29 5.39
N THR A 259 15.30 8.53 5.63
CA THR A 259 15.05 9.08 6.97
C THR A 259 13.63 9.61 6.99
N ILE A 260 12.88 9.25 8.02
CA ILE A 260 11.53 9.75 8.27
C ILE A 260 11.52 10.29 9.70
N GLU A 261 11.10 11.54 9.88
CA GLU A 261 10.87 12.14 11.18
C GLU A 261 9.37 12.41 11.33
N VAL A 262 8.74 11.76 12.31
CA VAL A 262 7.35 11.97 12.67
C VAL A 262 7.32 12.70 14.00
N LYS A 263 6.57 13.80 14.10
CA LYS A 263 6.45 14.59 15.33
C LYS A 263 4.99 14.74 15.73
N SER A 264 4.67 14.40 16.98
CA SER A 264 3.42 14.85 17.61
C SER A 264 3.70 16.10 18.43
N TRP A 265 2.94 17.16 18.14
CA TRP A 265 3.05 18.45 18.83
C TRP A 265 2.22 18.54 20.12
N ALA A 266 1.69 17.43 20.63
CA ALA A 266 1.08 17.42 21.96
C ALA A 266 2.14 17.66 23.06
N THR A 267 1.70 18.17 24.20
CA THR A 267 2.56 18.40 25.37
C THR A 267 2.59 17.16 26.26
N TYR A 268 3.71 16.44 26.30
CA TYR A 268 3.90 15.21 27.05
C TYR A 268 4.63 15.45 28.38
N SER A 269 4.34 14.60 29.37
CA SER A 269 5.13 14.50 30.59
C SER A 269 6.34 13.58 30.37
N GLN A 270 7.32 13.62 31.28
CA GLN A 270 8.44 12.66 31.26
C GLN A 270 7.93 11.22 31.44
N SER A 271 6.91 11.01 32.27
CA SER A 271 6.29 9.70 32.45
C SER A 271 5.57 9.21 31.19
N ASP A 272 4.88 10.09 30.45
CA ASP A 272 4.24 9.75 29.17
C ASP A 272 5.31 9.24 28.17
N TYR A 273 6.46 9.92 28.11
CA TYR A 273 7.55 9.56 27.21
C TYR A 273 8.16 8.20 27.57
N GLU A 274 8.43 7.96 28.86
CA GLU A 274 8.95 6.68 29.34
C GLU A 274 7.99 5.52 29.07
N GLU A 275 6.68 5.78 29.18
CA GLU A 275 5.62 4.82 28.87
C GLU A 275 5.60 4.46 27.38
N ILE A 276 5.72 5.45 26.49
CA ILE A 276 5.84 5.26 25.04
C ILE A 276 7.08 4.42 24.69
N GLN A 277 8.23 4.73 25.30
CA GLN A 277 9.48 4.02 25.01
C GLN A 277 9.51 2.57 25.52
N LYS A 278 8.88 2.28 26.67
CA LYS A 278 8.89 0.93 27.26
C LYS A 278 7.99 -0.06 26.50
N SER A 279 7.03 0.44 25.75
CA SER A 279 6.09 -0.39 25.01
C SER A 279 6.76 -1.02 23.78
N THR A 280 6.89 -2.35 23.80
CA THR A 280 7.34 -3.16 22.66
C THR A 280 6.36 -3.15 21.49
N GLU A 281 5.17 -2.58 21.69
CA GLU A 281 4.10 -2.47 20.69
C GLU A 281 4.03 -1.07 20.05
N THR A 282 4.86 -0.12 20.53
CA THR A 282 4.87 1.26 20.00
C THR A 282 5.38 1.27 18.56
N ASN A 283 4.51 1.69 17.67
CA ASN A 283 4.83 2.07 16.29
C ASN A 283 4.34 3.50 16.08
N VAL A 284 4.92 4.23 15.14
CA VAL A 284 4.51 5.62 14.87
C VAL A 284 3.73 5.70 13.58
N TRP A 285 2.48 6.13 13.65
CA TRP A 285 1.66 6.31 12.45
C TRP A 285 2.35 7.24 11.42
N PRO A 286 2.18 7.01 10.09
CA PRO A 286 1.59 5.82 9.46
C PRO A 286 2.59 4.67 9.26
N PHE A 287 3.80 4.77 9.84
CA PHE A 287 4.94 3.90 9.59
C PHE A 287 5.20 2.93 10.74
N TYR A 288 4.86 1.68 10.51
CA TYR A 288 5.02 0.64 11.51
C TYR A 288 6.20 -0.21 11.08
N THR A 289 7.19 -0.34 11.95
CA THR A 289 8.45 -1.03 11.65
C THR A 289 8.50 -2.41 12.28
N SER A 290 7.38 -2.92 12.81
CA SER A 290 7.34 -4.21 13.48
C SER A 290 7.51 -5.38 12.50
N GLY A 291 8.57 -6.14 12.69
CA GLY A 291 8.85 -7.41 12.01
C GLY A 291 10.31 -7.79 12.21
N SER A 292 10.61 -9.05 12.52
CA SER A 292 11.98 -9.54 12.72
C SER A 292 12.87 -9.44 11.48
N SER A 293 12.27 -9.20 10.30
CA SER A 293 12.96 -8.99 9.02
C SER A 293 13.22 -7.52 8.68
N SER A 294 12.53 -6.55 9.30
CA SER A 294 12.67 -5.14 8.92
C SER A 294 14.05 -4.59 9.27
N LYS A 295 14.71 -3.99 8.27
CA LYS A 295 15.98 -3.24 8.43
C LYS A 295 15.77 -1.76 8.73
N ALA A 296 14.55 -1.39 9.12
CA ALA A 296 14.27 -0.05 9.61
C ALA A 296 14.56 0.02 11.11
N THR A 297 15.22 1.09 11.55
CA THR A 297 15.42 1.38 12.97
C THR A 297 14.60 2.59 13.35
N SER A 298 14.08 2.63 14.57
CA SER A 298 13.37 3.78 15.13
C SER A 298 14.06 4.29 16.40
N SER A 299 14.00 5.59 16.61
CA SER A 299 14.47 6.25 17.81
C SER A 299 13.49 7.34 18.22
N TYR A 300 13.34 7.54 19.53
CA TYR A 300 12.39 8.48 20.10
C TYR A 300 13.17 9.61 20.78
N LYS A 301 12.61 10.81 20.74
CA LYS A 301 13.16 11.98 21.41
C LYS A 301 12.05 12.76 22.12
N PHE A 302 12.23 12.97 23.42
CA PHE A 302 11.47 13.97 24.16
C PHE A 302 12.12 15.34 23.99
N ASN A 303 11.39 16.29 23.42
CA ASN A 303 11.92 17.60 23.09
C ASN A 303 11.73 18.60 24.24
N ASP A 304 12.49 19.69 24.22
CA ASP A 304 12.42 20.74 25.26
C ASP A 304 11.04 21.42 25.33
N ASP A 305 10.35 21.51 24.18
CA ASP A 305 8.97 22.00 24.03
C ASP A 305 7.91 20.98 24.51
N LYS A 306 8.34 19.87 25.11
CA LYS A 306 7.51 18.76 25.59
C LYS A 306 6.80 17.96 24.50
N SER A 307 7.13 18.18 23.23
CA SER A 307 6.69 17.30 22.13
C SER A 307 7.52 16.03 22.07
N ILE A 308 7.07 15.06 21.27
CA ILE A 308 7.84 13.84 20.99
C ILE A 308 8.06 13.72 19.48
N SER A 309 9.33 13.51 19.11
CA SER A 309 9.73 13.15 17.74
C SER A 309 10.13 11.67 17.68
N VAL A 310 9.79 11.01 16.58
CA VAL A 310 10.25 9.67 16.22
C VAL A 310 11.01 9.76 14.92
N ARG A 311 12.26 9.31 14.94
CA ARG A 311 13.08 9.20 13.73
C ARG A 311 13.17 7.74 13.33
N ILE A 312 12.77 7.44 12.10
CA ILE A 312 12.86 6.13 11.47
C ILE A 312 13.90 6.21 10.35
N THR A 313 14.82 5.26 10.31
CA THR A 313 15.86 5.21 9.28
C THR A 313 15.97 3.84 8.67
N SER A 314 16.32 3.79 7.38
CA SER A 314 16.78 2.58 6.72
C SER A 314 18.01 2.90 5.89
N GLU A 315 19.02 2.03 5.94
CA GLU A 315 20.25 2.21 5.18
C GLU A 315 20.01 2.08 3.67
N LYS A 316 20.92 2.66 2.88
CA LYS A 316 20.92 2.55 1.42
C LYS A 316 21.04 1.08 1.00
N GLY A 317 20.34 0.68 -0.06
CA GLY A 317 20.28 -0.69 -0.54
C GLY A 317 19.25 -1.57 0.17
N ASN A 318 18.67 -1.10 1.29
CA ASN A 318 17.54 -1.78 1.93
C ASN A 318 16.24 -1.34 1.25
N LEU A 319 15.70 -2.22 0.40
CA LEU A 319 14.60 -1.94 -0.51
C LEU A 319 13.23 -2.15 0.12
N GLN A 320 12.47 -1.07 0.32
CA GLN A 320 11.18 -0.94 1.02
C GLN A 320 10.03 -0.69 0.10
N ILE A 321 8.85 -1.19 0.47
CA ILE A 321 7.60 -0.96 -0.26
C ILE A 321 6.74 0.04 0.51
N LEU A 322 6.25 1.08 -0.18
CA LEU A 322 5.38 2.12 0.39
C LEU A 322 3.98 2.13 -0.21
N GLY A 323 3.79 1.46 -1.33
CA GLY A 323 2.50 1.42 -1.99
C GLY A 323 2.49 0.64 -3.29
N MET A 324 1.29 0.49 -3.84
CA MET A 324 1.03 -0.27 -5.06
C MET A 324 0.35 0.58 -6.12
N GLY A 325 0.71 0.36 -7.37
CA GLY A 325 -0.08 0.79 -8.51
C GLY A 325 -1.24 -0.15 -8.73
N VAL A 326 -2.44 0.41 -8.84
CA VAL A 326 -3.70 -0.31 -8.91
C VAL A 326 -4.46 0.10 -10.16
N ILE A 327 -4.80 -0.87 -11.00
CA ILE A 327 -5.58 -0.64 -12.21
C ILE A 327 -6.90 -1.40 -12.16
N PRO A 328 -7.99 -0.82 -12.67
CA PRO A 328 -9.21 -1.55 -12.97
C PRO A 328 -8.95 -2.77 -13.86
N THR A 329 -9.60 -3.89 -13.54
CA THR A 329 -9.41 -5.16 -14.26
C THR A 329 -9.81 -5.07 -15.72
N ASP A 330 -10.89 -4.34 -16.04
CA ASP A 330 -11.33 -4.03 -17.40
C ASP A 330 -10.22 -3.38 -18.24
N ARG A 331 -9.48 -2.42 -17.66
CA ARG A 331 -8.32 -1.78 -18.31
C ARG A 331 -7.14 -2.74 -18.43
N ALA A 332 -6.94 -3.57 -17.43
CA ALA A 332 -5.86 -4.56 -17.41
C ALA A 332 -5.98 -5.58 -18.56
N VAL A 333 -7.21 -5.96 -18.93
CA VAL A 333 -7.50 -6.96 -19.97
C VAL A 333 -7.77 -6.39 -21.37
N THR A 334 -8.19 -5.12 -21.48
CA THR A 334 -8.45 -4.47 -22.78
C THR A 334 -7.19 -3.84 -23.39
N GLY A 335 -6.22 -3.45 -22.55
CA GLY A 335 -4.99 -2.81 -23.02
C GLY A 335 -5.27 -1.46 -23.66
N GLY A 336 -5.54 -0.44 -22.85
CA GLY A 336 -5.74 0.94 -23.30
C GLY A 336 -5.39 1.93 -22.20
N SER A 337 -4.50 2.88 -22.51
CA SER A 337 -4.15 4.01 -21.66
C SER A 337 -4.66 5.27 -22.35
N ASP A 338 -5.87 5.71 -22.04
CA ASP A 338 -6.29 7.08 -22.40
C ASP A 338 -5.59 8.15 -21.53
N ASN A 339 -4.67 7.73 -20.64
CA ASN A 339 -3.73 8.61 -19.94
C ASN A 339 -2.38 8.68 -20.67
N HIS A 340 -2.39 8.92 -21.99
CA HIS A 340 -1.17 9.23 -22.76
C HIS A 340 -0.49 10.57 -22.39
N ILE A 341 -0.75 11.09 -21.19
CA ILE A 341 0.05 12.14 -20.53
C ILE A 341 0.42 11.62 -19.14
N LEU A 342 1.37 10.69 -19.10
CA LEU A 342 2.40 10.42 -18.08
C LEU A 342 2.81 8.95 -18.20
N LYS A 343 4.07 8.75 -18.60
CA LYS A 343 4.67 7.46 -18.95
C LYS A 343 4.47 6.39 -17.85
N ALA A 344 3.62 5.40 -18.12
CA ALA A 344 3.69 4.06 -17.52
C ALA A 344 3.43 3.03 -18.63
N PRO A 345 4.19 1.92 -18.70
CA PRO A 345 4.00 0.92 -19.74
C PRO A 345 2.63 0.23 -19.57
N SER A 346 1.75 0.47 -20.54
CA SER A 346 0.46 -0.18 -20.69
C SER A 346 0.66 -1.62 -21.16
N ARG A 347 0.48 -2.57 -20.24
CA ARG A 347 0.00 -3.97 -20.44
C ARG A 347 0.44 -4.84 -19.27
N LEU A 348 -0.35 -5.86 -18.94
CA LEU A 348 0.03 -7.04 -18.16
C LEU A 348 0.99 -8.01 -18.91
N ILE A 349 1.77 -7.54 -19.91
CA ILE A 349 2.82 -8.34 -20.58
C ILE A 349 4.17 -8.14 -19.92
#